data_AF-A0A2V3PTG0-F1
#
_entry.id   AF-A0A2V3PTG0-F1
#
_cell.length_a   1.000
_cell.length_b   1.000
_cell.length_c   1.000
_cell.angle_alpha   90.00
_cell.angle_beta   90.00
_cell.angle_gamma   90.00
#
_symmetry.space_group_name_H-M   'P 1'
#
loop_
_entity.id
_entity.type
_entity.pdbx_description
1 polymer ?
#
loop_
_entity_poly.entity_id
_entity_poly.type
_entity_poly.pdbx_seq_one_letter_code
_entity_poly.pdbx_strand_id
1 'polypeptide(L)'
;MEKNNLIDANNAGIVILYPYLPRLFSMLSLIENGDFKDKNARIKAIFILHYAVWEREEADELELAINKLFVGMEISDPIPQKVELSTQEKETVSSMLNGVLQNWRKLQHSSIMALRETFLRRNGKLEEKEDAFYLTVEEKAYDILMDSIPWNFRMVKMPWMKKPVIVKWR
;
A
#
# COMPACT_ATOMS: atom_id res chain seq x y z
N MET A 1 -16.40 -5.08 25.14
CA MET A 1 -15.92 -6.25 24.37
C MET A 1 -15.31 -5.71 23.10
N GLU A 2 -13.99 -5.66 23.02
CA GLU A 2 -13.30 -5.25 21.78
C GLU A 2 -13.69 -6.24 20.69
N LYS A 3 -14.35 -5.75 19.63
CA LYS A 3 -14.51 -6.54 18.42
C LYS A 3 -13.14 -6.62 17.77
N ASN A 4 -12.46 -7.74 18.00
CA ASN A 4 -11.20 -8.03 17.34
C ASN A 4 -11.50 -8.37 15.87
N ASN A 5 -11.65 -7.35 15.03
CA ASN A 5 -11.89 -7.51 13.61
C ASN A 5 -10.57 -7.88 12.94
N LEU A 6 -10.36 -9.19 12.77
CA LEU A 6 -9.26 -9.73 11.99
C LEU A 6 -9.66 -9.74 10.51
N ILE A 7 -8.83 -9.15 9.67
CA ILE A 7 -9.07 -9.02 8.23
C ILE A 7 -7.86 -9.60 7.50
N ASP A 8 -8.09 -10.59 6.65
CA ASP A 8 -7.05 -11.13 5.79
C ASP A 8 -6.76 -10.18 4.62
N ALA A 9 -5.50 -10.06 4.25
CA ALA A 9 -5.04 -9.29 3.09
C ALA A 9 -3.98 -10.09 2.33
N ASN A 10 -3.95 -9.97 1.01
CA ASN A 10 -2.99 -10.65 0.12
C ASN A 10 -1.93 -9.69 -0.46
N ASN A 11 -1.99 -8.41 -0.10
CA ASN A 11 -1.07 -7.35 -0.51
C ASN A 11 -0.41 -6.64 0.69
N ALA A 12 -0.21 -7.34 1.81
CA ALA A 12 0.34 -6.78 3.04
C ALA A 12 1.72 -6.14 2.86
N GLY A 13 2.45 -6.58 1.83
CA GLY A 13 3.75 -6.05 1.47
C GLY A 13 3.76 -4.60 0.94
N ILE A 14 2.60 -4.06 0.59
CA ILE A 14 2.44 -2.68 0.11
C ILE A 14 2.99 -1.62 1.07
N VAL A 15 3.12 -1.95 2.36
CA VAL A 15 3.79 -1.13 3.39
C VAL A 15 5.19 -0.66 2.99
N ILE A 16 5.92 -1.43 2.18
CA ILE A 16 7.27 -1.05 1.71
C ILE A 16 7.23 0.23 0.86
N LEU A 17 6.10 0.47 0.17
CA LEU A 17 5.92 1.64 -0.69
C LEU A 17 5.60 2.92 0.10
N TYR A 18 5.32 2.82 1.41
CA TYR A 18 4.86 3.92 2.26
C TYR A 18 5.58 5.26 2.03
N PRO A 19 6.93 5.35 2.02
CA PRO A 19 7.62 6.64 1.88
C PRO A 19 7.37 7.34 0.53
N TYR A 20 6.94 6.58 -0.48
CA TYR A 20 6.75 7.06 -1.85
C TYR A 20 5.33 7.55 -2.11
N LEU A 21 4.35 7.10 -1.30
CA LEU A 21 2.93 7.31 -1.59
C LEU A 21 2.50 8.79 -1.54
N PRO A 22 2.92 9.62 -0.57
CA PRO A 22 2.54 11.03 -0.56
C PRO A 22 3.00 11.77 -1.82
N ARG A 23 4.24 11.50 -2.27
CA ARG A 23 4.78 12.08 -3.49
C ARG A 23 4.04 11.57 -4.72
N LEU A 24 3.74 10.27 -4.79
CA LEU A 24 2.95 9.69 -5.87
C LEU A 24 1.59 10.37 -6.00
N PHE A 25 0.85 10.51 -4.89
CA PHE A 25 -0.47 11.15 -4.89
C PHE A 25 -0.40 12.64 -5.22
N SER A 26 0.66 13.32 -4.78
CA SER A 26 0.91 14.73 -5.15
C SER A 26 1.18 14.89 -6.64
N MET A 27 2.05 14.06 -7.22
CA MET A 27 2.35 14.08 -8.66
C MET A 27 1.11 13.81 -9.52
N LEU A 28 0.21 12.96 -9.04
CA LEU A 28 -1.07 12.66 -9.68
C LEU A 28 -2.16 13.68 -9.34
N SER A 29 -1.83 14.77 -8.64
CA SER A 29 -2.76 15.84 -8.28
C SER A 29 -3.99 15.34 -7.50
N LEU A 30 -3.86 14.30 -6.69
CA LEU A 30 -4.94 13.72 -5.88
C LEU A 30 -5.08 14.36 -4.50
N ILE A 31 -3.96 14.91 -4.00
CA ILE A 31 -3.90 15.57 -2.69
C ILE A 31 -3.63 17.06 -2.84
N GLU A 32 -4.15 17.83 -1.89
CA GLU A 32 -4.00 19.28 -1.76
C GLU A 32 -4.15 19.64 -0.27
N ASN A 33 -3.39 20.62 0.22
CA ASN A 33 -3.48 21.11 1.61
C ASN A 33 -3.39 20.01 2.70
N GLY A 34 -2.62 18.95 2.44
CA GLY A 34 -2.37 17.87 3.41
C GLY A 34 -3.41 16.74 3.43
N ASP A 35 -4.41 16.74 2.55
CA ASP A 35 -5.39 15.65 2.41
C ASP A 35 -5.79 15.44 0.93
N PHE A 36 -6.59 14.41 0.65
CA PHE A 36 -7.22 14.20 -0.67
C PHE A 36 -8.21 15.30 -0.99
N LYS A 37 -8.21 15.76 -2.25
CA LYS A 37 -9.08 16.84 -2.74
C LYS A 37 -10.55 16.54 -2.55
N ASP A 38 -10.94 15.29 -2.80
CA ASP A 38 -12.30 14.81 -2.65
C ASP A 38 -12.34 13.27 -2.49
N LYS A 39 -13.56 12.73 -2.38
CA LYS A 39 -13.79 11.28 -2.27
C LYS A 39 -13.34 10.52 -3.53
N ASN A 40 -13.49 11.10 -4.73
CA ASN A 40 -13.10 10.44 -5.98
C ASN A 40 -11.57 10.33 -6.09
N ALA A 41 -10.83 11.36 -5.69
CA ALA A 41 -9.37 11.35 -5.62
C ALA A 41 -8.88 10.29 -4.62
N ARG A 42 -9.56 10.17 -3.47
CA ARG A 42 -9.28 9.14 -2.46
C ARG A 42 -9.54 7.72 -2.99
N ILE A 43 -10.66 7.51 -3.68
CA ILE A 43 -10.97 6.23 -4.34
C ILE A 43 -9.96 5.94 -5.46
N LYS A 44 -9.61 6.93 -6.28
CA LYS A 44 -8.60 6.77 -7.34
C LYS A 44 -7.25 6.34 -6.76
N ALA A 45 -6.84 6.91 -5.62
CA ALA A 45 -5.63 6.51 -4.93
C ALA A 45 -5.66 5.04 -4.46
N ILE A 46 -6.81 4.52 -4.00
CA ILE A 46 -6.99 3.09 -3.69
C ILE A 46 -6.67 2.22 -4.90
N PHE A 47 -7.15 2.59 -6.09
CA PHE A 47 -6.92 1.83 -7.32
C PHE A 47 -5.53 2.02 -7.91
N ILE A 48 -4.88 3.17 -7.67
CA ILE A 48 -3.45 3.37 -7.97
C ILE A 48 -2.57 2.45 -7.12
N LEU A 49 -2.86 2.33 -5.83
CA LEU A 49 -2.19 1.40 -4.92
C LEU A 49 -2.42 -0.06 -5.36
N HIS A 50 -3.65 -0.40 -5.73
CA HIS A 50 -4.00 -1.70 -6.29
C HIS A 50 -3.17 -2.03 -7.54
N TYR A 51 -3.14 -1.12 -8.51
CA TYR A 51 -2.37 -1.29 -9.74
C TYR A 51 -0.86 -1.42 -9.49
N ALA A 52 -0.33 -0.71 -8.48
CA ALA A 52 1.07 -0.84 -8.08
C ALA A 52 1.43 -2.27 -7.68
N VAL A 53 0.51 -2.99 -7.02
CA VAL A 53 0.71 -4.37 -6.56
C VAL A 53 0.36 -5.39 -7.65
N TRP A 54 -0.79 -5.23 -8.31
CA TRP A 54 -1.39 -6.28 -9.13
C TRP A 54 -1.28 -6.07 -10.63
N GLU A 55 -0.94 -4.87 -11.10
CA GLU A 55 -0.88 -4.52 -12.52
C GLU A 55 -2.22 -4.73 -13.28
N ARG A 56 -3.33 -4.71 -12.55
CA ARG A 56 -4.70 -4.78 -13.07
C ARG A 56 -5.59 -3.74 -12.40
N GLU A 57 -6.74 -3.46 -13.00
CA GLU A 57 -7.68 -2.42 -12.52
C GLU A 57 -8.89 -3.00 -11.79
N GLU A 58 -9.31 -4.22 -12.13
CA GLU A 58 -10.28 -4.96 -11.32
C GLU A 58 -9.63 -5.34 -9.99
N ALA A 59 -10.36 -5.20 -8.89
CA ALA A 59 -9.89 -5.53 -7.55
C ALA A 59 -10.94 -6.32 -6.77
N ASP A 60 -10.46 -7.29 -6.00
CA ASP A 60 -11.26 -8.02 -5.01
C ASP A 60 -11.26 -7.27 -3.67
N GLU A 61 -12.30 -7.43 -2.87
CA GLU A 61 -12.44 -6.66 -1.62
C GLU A 61 -11.28 -6.90 -0.64
N LEU A 62 -10.76 -8.13 -0.59
CA LEU A 62 -9.59 -8.51 0.21
C LEU A 62 -8.29 -7.79 -0.21
N GLU A 63 -8.20 -7.34 -1.47
CA GLU A 63 -7.03 -6.62 -1.99
C GLU A 63 -7.06 -5.14 -1.63
N LEU A 64 -8.22 -4.61 -1.22
CA LEU A 64 -8.44 -3.19 -1.01
C LEU A 64 -8.42 -2.76 0.46
N ALA A 65 -8.43 -3.70 1.42
CA ALA A 65 -8.47 -3.37 2.84
C ALA A 65 -7.32 -2.44 3.28
N ILE A 66 -6.07 -2.81 2.96
CA ILE A 66 -4.89 -1.99 3.30
C ILE A 66 -4.85 -0.71 2.46
N ASN A 67 -5.30 -0.77 1.21
CA ASN A 67 -5.35 0.40 0.33
C ASN A 67 -6.29 1.47 0.90
N LYS A 68 -7.48 1.07 1.39
CA LYS A 68 -8.44 1.95 2.08
C LYS A 68 -7.81 2.60 3.31
N LEU A 69 -7.10 1.83 4.13
CA LEU A 69 -6.39 2.38 5.30
C LEU A 69 -5.35 3.41 4.92
N PHE A 70 -4.53 3.15 3.90
CA PHE A 70 -3.46 4.06 3.47
C PHE A 70 -3.97 5.38 2.95
N VAL A 71 -5.21 5.42 2.45
CA VAL A 71 -5.87 6.65 2.02
C VAL A 71 -6.81 7.21 3.09
N GLY A 72 -6.82 6.67 4.32
CA GLY A 72 -7.66 7.17 5.43
C GLY A 72 -9.16 6.92 5.28
N MET A 73 -9.56 5.88 4.55
CA MET A 73 -10.95 5.44 4.39
C MET A 73 -11.25 4.24 5.31
N GLU A 74 -12.50 4.11 5.79
CA GLU A 74 -12.89 2.95 6.60
C GLU A 74 -12.93 1.69 5.73
N ILE A 75 -12.50 0.55 6.27
CA ILE A 75 -12.41 -0.70 5.48
C ILE A 75 -13.80 -1.14 4.98
N SER A 76 -14.84 -0.89 5.78
CA SER A 76 -16.23 -1.19 5.44
C SER A 76 -16.86 -0.22 4.44
N ASP A 77 -16.19 0.88 4.06
CA ASP A 77 -16.78 1.84 3.14
C ASP A 77 -16.98 1.21 1.75
N PRO A 78 -18.20 1.28 1.18
CA PRO A 78 -18.46 0.74 -0.13
C PRO A 78 -17.76 1.59 -1.20
N ILE A 79 -17.05 0.91 -2.10
CA ILE A 79 -16.37 1.50 -3.25
C ILE A 79 -16.60 0.62 -4.49
N PRO A 80 -16.40 1.16 -5.72
CA PRO A 80 -16.43 0.35 -6.93
C PRO A 80 -15.41 -0.80 -6.86
N GLN A 81 -15.59 -1.83 -7.68
CA GLN A 81 -14.62 -2.92 -7.86
C GLN A 81 -13.58 -2.64 -8.95
N LYS A 82 -13.77 -1.56 -9.71
CA LYS A 82 -12.88 -1.13 -10.78
C LYS A 82 -12.91 0.38 -10.92
N VAL A 83 -11.74 0.97 -11.13
CA VAL A 83 -11.57 2.34 -11.61
C VAL A 83 -10.52 2.32 -12.71
N GLU A 84 -10.90 2.83 -13.89
CA GLU A 84 -9.97 2.92 -15.01
C GLU A 84 -8.84 3.90 -14.69
N LEU A 85 -7.61 3.51 -15.03
CA LEU A 85 -6.43 4.33 -14.89
C LEU A 85 -5.92 4.75 -16.28
N SER A 86 -5.66 6.04 -16.43
CA SER A 86 -5.02 6.61 -17.60
C SER A 86 -3.60 6.07 -17.78
N THR A 87 -3.08 6.15 -18.99
CA THR A 87 -1.69 5.79 -19.30
C THR A 87 -0.70 6.56 -18.42
N GLN A 88 -0.93 7.86 -18.21
CA GLN A 88 -0.08 8.70 -17.36
C GLN A 88 -0.07 8.25 -15.90
N GLU A 89 -1.22 7.84 -15.34
CA GLU A 89 -1.30 7.29 -13.98
C GLU A 89 -0.48 6.00 -13.87
N LYS A 90 -0.63 5.08 -14.85
CA LYS A 90 0.13 3.81 -14.90
C LYS A 90 1.63 4.03 -15.04
N GLU A 91 2.06 4.96 -15.89
CA GLU A 91 3.47 5.33 -16.07
C GLU A 91 4.08 5.95 -14.80
N THR A 92 3.29 6.77 -14.08
CA THR A 92 3.73 7.37 -12.82
C THR A 92 3.92 6.29 -11.74
N VAL A 93 3.03 5.31 -11.67
CA VAL A 93 3.18 4.14 -10.78
C VAL A 93 4.44 3.34 -11.14
N SER A 94 4.64 3.02 -12.42
CA SER A 94 5.84 2.32 -12.88
C SER A 94 7.13 3.08 -12.55
N SER A 95 7.11 4.42 -12.70
CA SER A 95 8.24 5.28 -12.34
C SER A 95 8.53 5.24 -10.83
N MET A 96 7.50 5.25 -9.99
CA MET A 96 7.64 5.10 -8.53
C MET A 96 8.24 3.74 -8.16
N LEU A 97 7.75 2.65 -8.76
CA LEU A 97 8.24 1.29 -8.48
C LEU A 97 9.70 1.12 -8.93
N ASN A 98 10.10 1.73 -10.05
CA ASN A 98 11.51 1.82 -10.44
C ASN A 98 12.34 2.58 -9.40
N GLY A 99 11.83 3.70 -8.86
CA GLY A 99 12.48 4.43 -7.78
C GLY A 99 12.66 3.61 -6.50
N VAL A 100 11.70 2.72 -6.18
CA VAL A 100 11.82 1.75 -5.08
C VAL A 100 12.96 0.78 -5.34
N LEU A 101 13.02 0.17 -6.53
CA LEU A 101 14.09 -0.74 -6.93
C LEU A 101 15.47 -0.07 -6.87
N GLN A 102 15.60 1.14 -7.41
CA GLN A 102 16.87 1.86 -7.42
C GLN A 102 17.37 2.22 -6.02
N ASN A 103 16.46 2.59 -5.11
CA ASN A 103 16.84 2.93 -3.74
C ASN A 103 17.10 1.68 -2.89
N TRP A 104 16.47 0.55 -3.19
CA TRP A 104 16.75 -0.72 -2.54
C TRP A 104 17.86 -1.48 -3.28
N ARG A 105 19.12 -1.13 -3.00
CA ARG A 105 20.32 -1.64 -3.73
C ARG A 105 20.33 -3.15 -4.01
N LYS A 106 19.87 -3.99 -3.08
CA LYS A 106 19.81 -5.46 -3.27
C LYS A 106 18.84 -5.90 -4.38
N LEU A 107 17.85 -5.08 -4.72
CA LEU A 107 16.87 -5.31 -5.79
C LEU A 107 17.06 -4.42 -7.02
N GLN A 108 18.12 -3.59 -7.08
CA GLN A 108 18.28 -2.59 -8.15
C GLN A 108 18.29 -3.15 -9.58
N HIS A 109 18.61 -4.44 -9.74
CA HIS A 109 18.63 -5.16 -11.02
C HIS A 109 17.44 -6.10 -11.19
N SER A 110 16.52 -6.13 -10.23
CA SER A 110 15.27 -6.90 -10.32
C SER A 110 14.24 -6.16 -11.16
N SER A 111 13.25 -6.90 -11.68
CA SER A 111 12.11 -6.31 -12.38
C SER A 111 11.04 -5.82 -11.40
N ILE A 112 10.15 -4.94 -11.86
CA ILE A 112 8.94 -4.55 -11.10
C ILE A 112 8.09 -5.77 -10.77
N MET A 113 7.97 -6.73 -11.70
CA MET A 113 7.24 -7.97 -11.46
C MET A 113 7.86 -8.76 -10.31
N ALA A 114 9.19 -8.88 -10.25
CA ALA A 114 9.88 -9.53 -9.14
C ALA A 114 9.61 -8.82 -7.80
N LEU A 115 9.61 -7.48 -7.77
CA LEU A 115 9.24 -6.70 -6.59
C LEU A 115 7.79 -7.01 -6.16
N ARG A 116 6.85 -7.03 -7.11
CA ARG A 116 5.44 -7.33 -6.84
C ARG A 116 5.25 -8.71 -6.23
N GLU A 117 5.72 -9.75 -6.90
CA GLU A 117 5.52 -11.15 -6.48
C GLU A 117 6.23 -11.48 -5.17
N THR A 118 7.44 -10.92 -4.97
CA THR A 118 8.27 -11.29 -3.82
C THR A 118 7.90 -10.47 -2.59
N PHE A 119 7.61 -9.17 -2.75
CA PHE A 119 7.54 -8.25 -1.63
C PHE A 119 6.25 -7.47 -1.52
N LEU A 120 5.43 -7.32 -2.57
CA LEU A 120 4.16 -6.57 -2.43
C LEU A 120 2.96 -7.52 -2.22
N ARG A 121 2.93 -8.63 -2.95
CA ARG A 121 1.89 -9.67 -2.90
C ARG A 121 2.18 -10.66 -1.77
N ARG A 122 2.04 -10.17 -0.54
CA ARG A 122 2.24 -10.94 0.68
C ARG A 122 0.95 -11.10 1.44
N ASN A 123 0.69 -12.32 1.86
CA ASN A 123 -0.40 -12.58 2.79
C ASN A 123 -0.09 -11.90 4.11
N GLY A 124 -1.12 -11.39 4.74
CA GLY A 124 -1.04 -10.82 6.07
C GLY A 124 -2.40 -10.75 6.73
N LYS A 125 -2.35 -10.45 8.02
CA LYS A 125 -3.51 -10.31 8.88
C LYS A 125 -3.49 -8.93 9.50
N LEU A 126 -4.58 -8.21 9.30
CA LEU A 126 -4.80 -6.89 9.83
C LEU A 126 -5.76 -6.99 11.02
N GLU A 127 -5.33 -6.49 12.17
CA GLU A 127 -6.11 -6.45 13.40
C GLU A 127 -6.34 -4.99 13.79
N GLU A 128 -7.59 -4.55 13.85
CA GLU A 128 -7.92 -3.21 14.35
C GLU A 128 -7.99 -3.19 15.88
N LYS A 129 -7.25 -2.26 16.50
CA LYS A 129 -7.35 -1.93 17.93
C LYS A 129 -7.69 -0.46 18.14
N GLU A 130 -7.87 -0.06 19.39
CA GLU A 130 -8.22 1.32 19.75
C GLU A 130 -7.15 2.32 19.29
N ASP A 131 -5.88 1.99 19.47
CA ASP A 131 -4.73 2.87 19.20
C ASP A 131 -4.24 2.79 17.75
N ALA A 132 -4.25 1.60 17.16
CA ALA A 132 -3.60 1.33 15.87
C ALA A 132 -4.24 0.16 15.12
N PHE A 133 -3.90 0.05 13.84
CA PHE A 133 -4.04 -1.19 13.09
C PHE A 133 -2.73 -1.98 13.18
N TYR A 134 -2.79 -3.26 13.53
CA TYR A 134 -1.64 -4.14 13.58
C TYR A 134 -1.65 -5.05 12.35
N LEU A 135 -0.67 -4.88 11.47
CA LEU A 135 -0.50 -5.70 10.28
C LEU A 135 0.60 -6.73 10.52
N THR A 136 0.24 -8.01 10.54
CA THR A 136 1.20 -9.11 10.60
C THR A 136 1.35 -9.71 9.21
N VAL A 137 2.57 -9.68 8.66
CA VAL A 137 2.88 -10.21 7.33
C VAL A 137 3.40 -11.64 7.46
N GLU A 138 2.93 -12.55 6.61
CA GLU A 138 3.46 -13.91 6.51
C GLU A 138 4.97 -13.86 6.22
N GLU A 139 5.79 -14.62 6.95
CA GLU A 139 7.25 -14.67 6.75
C GLU A 139 7.67 -15.71 5.69
N LYS A 140 8.71 -15.39 4.93
CA LYS A 140 9.34 -16.28 3.95
C LYS A 140 10.86 -16.18 4.03
N ALA A 141 11.55 -17.22 3.56
CA ALA A 141 13.01 -17.34 3.67
C ALA A 141 13.78 -16.14 3.06
N TYR A 142 13.27 -15.54 2.00
CA TYR A 142 13.88 -14.40 1.32
C TYR A 142 13.63 -13.04 2.00
N ASP A 143 12.86 -13.00 3.10
CA ASP A 143 12.63 -11.77 3.87
C ASP A 143 13.91 -11.27 4.55
N ILE A 144 14.98 -12.06 4.56
CA ILE A 144 16.33 -11.59 4.91
C ILE A 144 16.79 -10.39 4.07
N LEU A 145 16.29 -10.25 2.83
CA LEU A 145 16.60 -9.10 1.98
C LEU A 145 16.02 -7.80 2.53
N MET A 146 14.97 -7.86 3.35
CA MET A 146 14.35 -6.68 3.95
C MET A 146 15.28 -5.93 4.90
N ASP A 147 16.27 -6.62 5.48
CA ASP A 147 17.29 -6.00 6.36
C ASP A 147 18.14 -4.96 5.61
N SER A 148 18.12 -4.99 4.29
CA SER A 148 18.82 -4.04 3.41
C SER A 148 17.96 -2.87 2.93
N ILE A 149 16.67 -2.82 3.27
CA ILE A 149 15.82 -1.68 2.93
C ILE A 149 16.32 -0.43 3.68
N PRO A 150 16.63 0.68 2.99
CA PRO A 150 17.23 1.85 3.63
C PRO A 150 16.23 2.79 4.31
N TRP A 151 14.93 2.45 4.35
CA TRP A 151 13.88 3.24 4.98
C TRP A 151 13.06 2.42 5.98
N ASN A 152 12.39 3.13 6.89
CA ASN A 152 11.51 2.51 7.87
C ASN A 152 10.07 2.39 7.34
N PHE A 153 9.48 1.21 7.48
CA PHE A 153 8.07 0.92 7.19
C PHE A 153 7.37 0.21 8.37
N ARG A 154 8.01 0.10 9.54
CA ARG A 154 7.47 -0.57 10.74
C ARG A 154 6.31 0.18 11.37
N MET A 155 6.22 1.49 11.14
CA MET A 155 5.09 2.33 11.54
C MET A 155 4.72 3.23 10.36
N VAL A 156 3.50 3.05 9.87
CA VAL A 156 2.96 3.78 8.71
C VAL A 156 1.86 4.73 9.18
N LYS A 157 2.04 6.03 8.93
CA LYS A 157 1.07 7.05 9.33
C LYS A 157 1.10 8.23 8.35
N MET A 158 0.13 8.27 7.46
CA MET A 158 -0.08 9.42 6.58
C MET A 158 -0.84 10.55 7.29
N PRO A 159 -0.73 11.81 6.82
CA PRO A 159 -1.41 12.96 7.43
C PRO A 159 -2.93 12.80 7.56
N TRP A 160 -3.57 12.12 6.60
CA TRP A 160 -5.02 11.92 6.52
C TRP A 160 -5.53 10.65 7.22
N MET A 161 -4.66 9.83 7.79
CA MET A 161 -5.08 8.61 8.49
C MET A 161 -5.55 8.95 9.90
N LYS A 162 -6.56 8.24 10.43
CA LYS A 162 -6.98 8.37 11.84
C LYS A 162 -6.04 7.66 12.80
N LYS A 163 -5.73 6.38 12.52
CA LYS A 163 -4.82 5.53 13.31
C LYS A 163 -3.55 5.20 12.50
N PRO A 164 -2.38 4.98 13.14
CA PRO A 164 -1.23 4.42 12.45
C PRO A 164 -1.44 2.93 12.14
N VAL A 165 -0.64 2.40 11.23
CA VAL A 165 -0.47 0.96 11.01
C VAL A 165 0.88 0.55 11.58
N ILE A 166 0.86 -0.38 12.55
CA ILE A 166 2.05 -1.01 13.11
C ILE A 166 2.31 -2.31 12.37
N VAL A 167 3.47 -2.40 11.71
CA VAL A 167 3.81 -3.51 10.83
C VAL A 167 4.72 -4.48 11.57
N LYS A 168 4.26 -5.73 11.69
CA LYS A 168 5.02 -6.89 12.16
C LYS A 168 5.42 -7.72 10.94
N TRP A 169 6.67 -7.54 10.52
CA TRP A 169 7.27 -8.29 9.42
C TRP A 169 8.75 -8.46 9.72
N ARG A 170 9.11 -9.67 10.17
CA ARG A 170 10.33 -9.98 10.94
C ARG A 170 10.43 -9.23 12.27
#